data_AF-A0ABD4QWU6-F1
#
_entry.id   AF-A0ABD4QWU6-F1
#
_cell.length_a   1.000
_cell.length_b   1.000
_cell.length_c   1.000
_cell.angle_alpha   90.00
_cell.angle_beta   90.00
_cell.angle_gamma   90.00
#
_symmetry.space_group_name_H-M   'P 1'
#
loop_
_entity.id
_entity.type
_entity.pdbx_description
1 polymer ?
#
loop_
_entity_poly.entity_id
_entity_poly.type
_entity_poly.pdbx_seq_one_letter_code
_entity_poly.pdbx_strand_id
1 'polypeptide(L)'
;MIQLLIPRDDIALTAQVQQVLLLAKHHGFDIDDIFLGASPTLYCQLVTPSYSSLIGSDCLASCEDALSVLTDKPNLFLQYQVNFCAQMPFEHSQKRETCLVKIGLTAADSHDYVDEWYHGEELRSIRYSTNAHAADAKSEHFAWVLSLLCLDFPLEDALVVARAAMSVSRETWPTDSRYFPQLQHSVAGIFADDKQNHIYFPKIDKNIGLYPVVDSVEWVDRLLKFGVKTIQLRIKDSTRSDLESQIIAAIELGQAYQAQVFINDHWQLAIKHGVFGIHLGQEDLTNADLAQIAQAGICLGISTHGYYEILNIASLNPSYIALGHIFPTTTKIMPSKPQGLVRLKLYQQLIESLSCAANSDEVVSAKIPTVAIGGINLENALQVWQCDVSGLAVVRAVTEAKSPQLVIDSFNRIIQNRLPSSAEEVCDYAF
;
A
#
# COMPACT_ATOMS: atom_id res chain seq x y z
N MET A 1 -22.33 2.29 -11.36
CA MET A 1 -23.15 2.03 -10.16
C MET A 1 -22.72 0.73 -9.49
N ILE A 2 -22.26 0.86 -8.25
CA ILE A 2 -21.95 -0.22 -7.31
C ILE A 2 -23.18 -0.40 -6.41
N GLN A 3 -23.56 -1.63 -6.10
CA GLN A 3 -24.67 -1.92 -5.19
C GLN A 3 -24.17 -2.78 -4.04
N LEU A 4 -24.41 -2.35 -2.81
CA LEU A 4 -24.26 -3.18 -1.62
C LEU A 4 -25.65 -3.49 -1.07
N LEU A 5 -26.06 -4.74 -1.21
CA LEU A 5 -27.33 -5.24 -0.70
C LEU A 5 -27.09 -5.89 0.66
N ILE A 6 -27.76 -5.43 1.71
CA ILE A 6 -27.61 -5.90 3.09
C ILE A 6 -28.90 -6.63 3.50
N PRO A 7 -28.85 -7.79 4.22
CA PRO A 7 -30.06 -8.47 4.67
C PRO A 7 -31.03 -7.54 5.39
N ARG A 8 -32.33 -7.71 5.14
CA ARG A 8 -33.38 -6.77 5.60
C ARG A 8 -33.46 -6.63 7.11
N ASP A 9 -33.10 -7.68 7.83
CA ASP A 9 -33.19 -7.73 9.28
C ASP A 9 -31.99 -7.04 9.96
N ASP A 10 -30.92 -6.72 9.20
CA ASP A 10 -29.70 -6.05 9.67
C ASP A 10 -29.73 -4.53 9.42
N ILE A 11 -30.78 -3.85 9.91
CA ILE A 11 -30.97 -2.40 9.75
C ILE A 11 -29.81 -1.59 10.36
N ALA A 12 -29.30 -2.02 11.52
CA ALA A 12 -28.19 -1.37 12.20
C ALA A 12 -26.90 -1.38 11.35
N LEU A 13 -26.62 -2.50 10.68
CA LEU A 13 -25.48 -2.63 9.77
C LEU A 13 -25.59 -1.67 8.59
N THR A 14 -26.80 -1.52 8.02
CA THR A 14 -27.06 -0.55 6.94
C THR A 14 -26.71 0.87 7.38
N ALA A 15 -27.12 1.28 8.59
CA ALA A 15 -26.81 2.59 9.13
C ALA A 15 -25.31 2.81 9.36
N GLN A 16 -24.61 1.80 9.89
CA GLN A 16 -23.15 1.85 10.10
C GLN A 16 -22.38 1.95 8.79
N VAL A 17 -22.75 1.15 7.78
CA VAL A 17 -22.16 1.24 6.43
C VAL A 17 -22.34 2.63 5.85
N GLN A 18 -23.56 3.19 5.94
CA GLN A 18 -23.84 4.54 5.47
C GLN A 18 -22.97 5.59 6.18
N GLN A 19 -22.78 5.46 7.50
CA GLN A 19 -21.92 6.35 8.27
C GLN A 19 -20.46 6.30 7.77
N VAL A 20 -19.91 5.10 7.55
CA VAL A 20 -18.54 4.94 7.03
C VAL A 20 -18.40 5.53 5.63
N LEU A 21 -19.38 5.34 4.75
CA LEU A 21 -19.36 5.94 3.41
C LEU A 21 -19.43 7.48 3.46
N LEU A 22 -20.24 8.05 4.35
CA LEU A 22 -20.28 9.51 4.56
C LEU A 22 -18.94 10.05 5.07
N LEU A 23 -18.29 9.33 5.97
CA LEU A 23 -16.93 9.65 6.40
C LEU A 23 -15.94 9.57 5.23
N ALA A 24 -16.01 8.53 4.40
CA ALA A 24 -15.18 8.42 3.20
C ALA A 24 -15.40 9.61 2.24
N LYS A 25 -16.66 10.03 2.04
CA LYS A 25 -16.99 11.22 1.23
C LYS A 25 -16.36 12.49 1.78
N HIS A 26 -16.33 12.66 3.11
CA HIS A 26 -15.65 13.79 3.74
C HIS A 26 -14.14 13.81 3.44
N HIS A 27 -13.51 12.65 3.30
CA HIS A 27 -12.11 12.50 2.90
C HIS A 27 -11.88 12.58 1.38
N GLY A 28 -12.94 12.79 0.59
CA GLY A 28 -12.86 13.00 -0.86
C GLY A 28 -13.09 11.76 -1.72
N PHE A 29 -13.46 10.62 -1.13
CA PHE A 29 -13.90 9.47 -1.92
C PHE A 29 -15.23 9.78 -2.63
N ASP A 30 -15.35 9.31 -3.86
CA ASP A 30 -16.62 9.33 -4.58
C ASP A 30 -17.49 8.15 -4.11
N ILE A 31 -18.66 8.48 -3.57
CA ILE A 31 -19.66 7.49 -3.13
C ILE A 31 -20.99 7.64 -3.88
N ASP A 32 -21.10 8.60 -4.81
CA ASP A 32 -22.39 8.95 -5.43
C ASP A 32 -22.90 7.80 -6.32
N ASP A 33 -21.99 6.95 -6.79
CA ASP A 33 -22.28 5.74 -7.55
C ASP A 33 -22.53 4.49 -6.67
N ILE A 34 -22.50 4.60 -5.34
CA ILE A 34 -22.72 3.50 -4.40
C ILE A 34 -24.17 3.52 -3.91
N PHE A 35 -24.92 2.47 -4.24
CA PHE A 35 -26.29 2.26 -3.80
C PHE A 35 -26.35 1.23 -2.67
N LEU A 36 -27.00 1.59 -1.55
CA LEU A 36 -27.31 0.67 -0.47
C LEU A 36 -28.75 0.14 -0.64
N GLY A 37 -28.92 -1.18 -0.62
CA GLY A 37 -30.20 -1.82 -0.82
C GLY A 37 -30.42 -3.01 0.11
N ALA A 38 -31.57 -3.66 -0.04
CA ALA A 38 -31.92 -4.87 0.70
C ALA A 38 -31.50 -6.13 -0.06
N SER A 39 -30.75 -7.02 0.58
CA SER A 39 -30.39 -8.34 0.05
C SER A 39 -31.60 -9.27 0.06
N PRO A 40 -31.83 -10.06 -1.01
CA PRO A 40 -32.81 -11.14 -1.01
C PRO A 40 -32.29 -12.42 -0.35
N THR A 41 -31.01 -12.44 0.06
CA THR A 41 -30.34 -13.60 0.66
C THR A 41 -30.01 -13.36 2.13
N LEU A 42 -29.50 -14.39 2.81
CA LEU A 42 -28.98 -14.28 4.17
C LEU A 42 -27.61 -13.56 4.24
N TYR A 43 -26.98 -13.26 3.11
CA TYR A 43 -25.67 -12.62 3.03
C TYR A 43 -25.77 -11.18 2.50
N CYS A 44 -24.71 -10.41 2.72
CA CYS A 44 -24.50 -9.18 1.96
C CYS A 44 -24.12 -9.54 0.51
N GLN A 45 -24.55 -8.73 -0.46
CA GLN A 45 -24.16 -8.88 -1.85
C GLN A 45 -23.54 -7.58 -2.37
N LEU A 46 -22.29 -7.64 -2.79
CA LEU A 46 -21.59 -6.55 -3.46
C LEU A 46 -21.66 -6.78 -4.98
N VAL A 47 -22.36 -5.91 -5.70
CA VAL A 47 -22.48 -5.96 -7.15
C VAL A 47 -21.75 -4.76 -7.74
N THR A 48 -20.77 -5.04 -8.59
CA THR A 48 -20.05 -4.03 -9.38
C THR A 48 -20.28 -4.29 -10.86
N PRO A 49 -19.92 -3.34 -11.76
CA PRO A 49 -20.00 -3.58 -13.21
C PRO A 49 -19.15 -4.76 -13.70
N SER A 50 -18.15 -5.19 -12.92
CA SER A 50 -17.17 -6.20 -13.33
C SER A 50 -17.35 -7.54 -12.61
N TYR A 51 -17.95 -7.57 -11.42
CA TYR A 51 -18.13 -8.79 -10.63
C TYR A 51 -19.29 -8.65 -9.63
N SER A 52 -19.77 -9.79 -9.14
CA SER A 52 -20.71 -9.88 -8.02
C SER A 52 -20.11 -10.80 -6.96
N SER A 53 -20.25 -10.43 -5.69
CA SER A 53 -19.68 -11.17 -4.55
C SER A 53 -20.70 -11.29 -3.42
N LEU A 54 -20.90 -12.52 -2.92
CA LEU A 54 -21.63 -12.79 -1.69
C LEU A 54 -20.67 -12.74 -0.51
N ILE A 55 -21.00 -11.92 0.49
CA ILE A 55 -20.17 -11.67 1.67
C ILE A 55 -20.98 -12.04 2.91
N GLY A 56 -20.54 -13.07 3.63
CA GLY A 56 -21.16 -13.54 4.86
C GLY A 56 -20.36 -13.15 6.10
N SER A 57 -21.04 -13.20 7.26
CA SER A 57 -20.42 -13.05 8.56
C SER A 57 -21.27 -13.74 9.63
N ASP A 58 -20.65 -14.30 10.66
CA ASP A 58 -21.35 -14.83 11.85
C ASP A 58 -21.87 -13.73 12.80
N CYS A 59 -21.70 -12.45 12.43
CA CYS A 59 -22.33 -11.31 13.09
C CYS A 59 -23.67 -10.91 12.47
N LEU A 60 -24.07 -11.50 11.34
CA LEU A 60 -25.37 -11.23 10.71
C LEU A 60 -26.44 -12.02 11.44
N ALA A 61 -27.56 -11.36 11.77
CA ALA A 61 -28.69 -12.01 12.46
C ALA A 61 -29.23 -13.21 11.67
N SER A 62 -29.14 -13.14 10.34
CA SER A 62 -29.51 -14.19 9.38
C SER A 62 -28.59 -15.44 9.40
N CYS A 63 -27.45 -15.38 10.08
CA CYS A 63 -26.39 -16.40 10.06
C CYS A 63 -26.12 -17.07 11.41
N GLU A 64 -26.83 -16.71 12.49
CA GLU A 64 -26.60 -17.25 13.85
C GLU A 64 -26.72 -18.79 13.94
N ASP A 65 -27.48 -19.44 13.05
CA ASP A 65 -27.65 -20.91 12.98
C ASP A 65 -26.93 -21.57 11.77
N ALA A 66 -26.20 -20.82 10.95
CA ALA A 66 -25.89 -21.20 9.56
C ALA A 66 -24.53 -21.90 9.33
N LEU A 67 -23.84 -22.42 10.35
CA LEU A 67 -22.63 -23.22 10.12
C LEU A 67 -22.92 -24.62 9.52
N SER A 68 -24.17 -25.09 9.60
CA SER A 68 -24.56 -26.44 9.13
C SER A 68 -25.44 -26.46 7.87
N VAL A 69 -25.93 -25.31 7.38
CA VAL A 69 -26.88 -25.22 6.24
C VAL A 69 -26.52 -24.05 5.30
N LEU A 70 -25.30 -24.02 4.78
CA LEU A 70 -24.92 -23.11 3.69
C LEU A 70 -25.34 -23.75 2.35
N THR A 71 -26.57 -23.56 1.90
CA THR A 71 -27.01 -24.03 0.57
C THR A 71 -26.35 -23.25 -0.56
N ASP A 72 -26.05 -21.97 -0.32
CA ASP A 72 -25.22 -21.12 -1.17
C ASP A 72 -23.97 -20.69 -0.38
N LYS A 73 -22.78 -21.02 -0.90
CA LYS A 73 -21.51 -20.66 -0.25
C LYS A 73 -21.12 -19.23 -0.62
N PRO A 74 -20.86 -18.34 0.35
CA PRO A 74 -20.41 -16.99 0.05
C PRO A 74 -19.01 -17.00 -0.57
N ASN A 75 -18.65 -15.94 -1.29
CA ASN A 75 -17.30 -15.77 -1.83
C ASN A 75 -16.30 -15.36 -0.73
N LEU A 76 -16.76 -14.59 0.25
CA LEU A 76 -16.01 -14.12 1.40
C LEU A 76 -16.82 -14.35 2.68
N PHE A 77 -16.20 -14.88 3.72
CA PHE A 77 -16.85 -15.06 5.03
C PHE A 77 -15.95 -14.56 6.16
N LEU A 78 -16.46 -13.65 6.99
CA LEU A 78 -15.77 -13.16 8.20
C LEU A 78 -16.32 -13.89 9.43
N GLN A 79 -15.46 -14.59 10.17
CA GLN A 79 -15.84 -15.39 11.33
C GLN A 79 -15.29 -14.77 12.63
N TYR A 80 -16.14 -14.16 13.45
CA TYR A 80 -15.81 -13.50 14.73
C TYR A 80 -16.00 -14.40 15.95
N GLN A 81 -16.88 -15.41 15.87
CA GLN A 81 -17.11 -16.39 16.92
C GLN A 81 -16.21 -17.61 16.69
N VAL A 82 -14.93 -17.46 17.01
CA VAL A 82 -14.04 -18.61 17.08
C VAL A 82 -14.22 -19.24 18.45
N ASN A 83 -15.27 -20.04 18.63
CA ASN A 83 -15.33 -20.93 19.78
C ASN A 83 -14.04 -21.77 19.77
N PHE A 84 -13.38 -21.83 20.92
CA PHE A 84 -12.07 -22.47 21.18
C PHE A 84 -12.06 -24.01 20.98
N CYS A 85 -12.94 -24.53 20.12
CA CYS A 85 -13.10 -25.93 19.78
C CYS A 85 -13.21 -26.10 18.27
N ALA A 86 -12.21 -25.59 17.56
CA ALA A 86 -11.53 -26.38 16.55
C ALA A 86 -10.19 -25.72 16.23
N GLN A 87 -9.11 -26.29 16.74
CA GLN A 87 -8.01 -26.60 15.84
C GLN A 87 -8.59 -27.46 14.70
N MET A 88 -9.34 -26.87 13.78
CA MET A 88 -9.21 -27.30 12.41
C MET A 88 -7.85 -26.69 12.06
N PRO A 89 -6.81 -27.53 11.87
CA PRO A 89 -5.68 -27.06 11.07
C PRO A 89 -6.30 -26.38 9.84
N PHE A 90 -5.61 -25.40 9.27
CA PHE A 90 -5.83 -25.16 7.86
C PHE A 90 -5.48 -26.48 7.14
N GLU A 91 -6.40 -27.45 7.12
CA GLU A 91 -6.27 -28.61 6.26
C GLU A 91 -6.13 -28.01 4.88
N HIS A 92 -4.98 -28.29 4.26
CA HIS A 92 -4.63 -27.93 2.91
C HIS A 92 -5.77 -28.33 1.96
N SER A 93 -6.77 -27.48 1.83
CA SER A 93 -7.82 -27.60 0.85
C SER A 93 -7.55 -26.51 -0.18
N GLN A 94 -6.68 -26.84 -1.14
CA GLN A 94 -6.35 -26.06 -2.34
C GLN A 94 -7.58 -25.72 -3.24
N LYS A 95 -8.81 -25.77 -2.73
CA LYS A 95 -10.07 -25.59 -3.49
C LYS A 95 -11.27 -25.16 -2.61
N ARG A 96 -11.12 -24.19 -1.70
CA ARG A 96 -12.34 -23.58 -1.11
C ARG A 96 -12.85 -22.49 -2.05
N GLU A 97 -14.10 -22.61 -2.48
CA GLU A 97 -14.83 -21.57 -3.23
C GLU A 97 -15.00 -20.26 -2.42
N THR A 98 -14.87 -20.36 -1.10
CA THR A 98 -15.02 -19.26 -0.13
C THR A 98 -13.66 -18.87 0.46
N CYS A 99 -13.32 -17.59 0.38
CA CYS A 99 -12.28 -16.97 1.19
C CYS A 99 -12.79 -16.83 2.64
N LEU A 100 -12.14 -17.51 3.59
CA LEU A 100 -12.47 -17.42 5.01
C LEU A 100 -11.48 -16.49 5.72
N VAL A 101 -12.00 -15.50 6.43
CA VAL A 101 -11.23 -14.64 7.33
C VAL A 101 -11.63 -14.97 8.76
N LYS A 102 -10.70 -15.52 9.54
CA LYS A 102 -10.89 -15.74 10.97
C LYS A 102 -10.55 -14.45 11.70
N ILE A 103 -11.46 -13.97 12.53
CA ILE A 103 -11.35 -12.68 13.19
C ILE A 103 -11.16 -12.87 14.70
N GLY A 104 -10.20 -12.15 15.26
CA GLY A 104 -10.05 -12.05 16.71
C GLY A 104 -9.53 -13.31 17.40
N LEU A 105 -8.69 -14.11 16.74
CA LEU A 105 -8.04 -15.26 17.38
C LEU A 105 -7.16 -14.77 18.54
N THR A 106 -7.27 -15.40 19.71
CA THR A 106 -6.39 -15.07 20.84
C THR A 106 -4.95 -15.49 20.50
N ALA A 107 -4.00 -14.55 20.54
CA ALA A 107 -2.60 -14.88 20.39
C ALA A 107 -2.14 -15.77 21.56
N ALA A 108 -1.34 -16.81 21.28
CA ALA A 108 -0.97 -17.84 22.26
C ALA A 108 -0.33 -17.29 23.56
N ASP A 109 0.28 -16.11 23.51
CA ASP A 109 1.12 -15.55 24.58
C ASP A 109 0.79 -14.10 24.97
N SER A 110 -0.35 -13.51 24.55
CA SER A 110 -0.68 -12.12 24.86
C SER A 110 -2.17 -11.82 25.02
N HIS A 111 -2.51 -10.60 25.45
CA HIS A 111 -3.88 -10.04 25.38
C HIS A 111 -4.20 -9.49 23.98
N ASP A 112 -3.38 -9.82 22.98
CA ASP A 112 -3.62 -9.42 21.60
C ASP A 112 -4.48 -10.44 20.86
N TYR A 113 -5.06 -9.93 19.80
CA TYR A 113 -5.90 -10.65 18.87
C TYR A 113 -5.24 -10.71 17.50
N VAL A 114 -5.63 -11.72 16.72
CA VAL A 114 -5.11 -11.98 15.38
C VAL A 114 -6.26 -12.19 14.42
N ASP A 115 -6.22 -11.51 13.29
CA ASP A 115 -7.01 -11.91 12.13
C ASP A 115 -6.15 -12.68 11.15
N GLU A 116 -6.70 -13.75 10.58
CA GLU A 116 -6.01 -14.63 9.64
C GLU A 116 -6.85 -14.90 8.40
N TRP A 117 -6.22 -14.86 7.23
CA TRP A 117 -6.83 -15.22 5.95
C TRP A 117 -5.79 -15.72 4.95
N TYR A 118 -6.24 -16.41 3.90
CA TYR A 118 -5.37 -16.78 2.79
C TYR A 118 -5.45 -15.77 1.65
N HIS A 119 -4.28 -15.44 1.09
CA HIS A 119 -4.13 -14.79 -0.20
C HIS A 119 -3.47 -15.77 -1.16
N GLY A 120 -4.26 -16.39 -2.05
CA GLY A 120 -3.78 -17.52 -2.84
C GLY A 120 -3.40 -18.69 -1.92
N GLU A 121 -2.12 -19.06 -1.90
CA GLU A 121 -1.57 -20.10 -1.00
C GLU A 121 -0.89 -19.52 0.26
N GLU A 122 -0.74 -18.19 0.34
CA GLU A 122 -0.04 -17.51 1.43
C GLU A 122 -0.99 -17.23 2.60
N LEU A 123 -0.65 -17.72 3.80
CA LEU A 123 -1.36 -17.35 5.02
C LEU A 123 -0.90 -15.95 5.46
N ARG A 124 -1.83 -15.02 5.54
CA ARG A 124 -1.61 -13.65 6.01
C ARG A 124 -2.28 -13.45 7.35
N SER A 125 -1.65 -12.61 8.18
CA SER A 125 -2.17 -12.30 9.51
C SER A 125 -1.79 -10.91 9.99
N ILE A 126 -2.73 -10.30 10.71
CA ILE A 126 -2.56 -9.00 11.38
C ILE A 126 -2.85 -9.15 12.86
N ARG A 127 -2.06 -8.48 13.70
CA ARG A 127 -2.12 -8.49 15.16
C ARG A 127 -2.53 -7.12 15.68
N TYR A 128 -3.39 -7.10 16.70
CA TYR A 128 -3.90 -5.87 17.31
C TYR A 128 -4.35 -6.11 18.75
N SER A 129 -4.43 -5.05 19.56
CA SER A 129 -4.70 -5.16 21.00
C SER A 129 -6.10 -4.71 21.44
N THR A 130 -6.93 -4.25 20.50
CA THR A 130 -8.32 -3.82 20.80
C THR A 130 -9.25 -5.03 20.92
N ASN A 131 -10.20 -4.99 21.87
CA ASN A 131 -11.10 -6.12 22.13
C ASN A 131 -12.01 -6.42 20.93
N ALA A 132 -11.70 -7.52 20.22
CA ALA A 132 -12.39 -7.95 19.02
C ALA A 132 -13.79 -8.56 19.24
N HIS A 133 -14.13 -8.93 20.47
CA HIS A 133 -15.28 -9.81 20.74
C HIS A 133 -16.51 -9.09 21.31
N ALA A 134 -16.43 -7.79 21.61
CA ALA A 134 -17.60 -7.01 22.00
C ALA A 134 -18.62 -7.00 20.85
N ALA A 135 -19.90 -7.24 21.14
CA ALA A 135 -20.95 -7.40 20.11
C ALA A 135 -21.02 -6.19 19.17
N ASP A 136 -21.03 -4.97 19.72
CA ASP A 136 -21.03 -3.73 18.94
C ASP A 136 -19.78 -3.60 18.06
N ALA A 137 -18.62 -4.06 18.55
CA ALA A 137 -17.35 -3.98 17.82
C ALA A 137 -17.31 -4.91 16.60
N LYS A 138 -17.99 -6.08 16.64
CA LYS A 138 -18.06 -7.00 15.51
C LYS A 138 -18.83 -6.40 14.33
N SER A 139 -20.01 -5.87 14.62
CA SER A 139 -20.88 -5.27 13.61
C SER A 139 -20.23 -4.01 13.02
N GLU A 140 -19.63 -3.17 13.85
CA GLU A 140 -18.92 -1.96 13.42
C GLU A 140 -17.72 -2.28 12.53
N HIS A 141 -16.89 -3.26 12.91
CA HIS A 141 -15.78 -3.72 12.08
C HIS A 141 -16.27 -4.28 10.73
N PHE A 142 -17.34 -5.08 10.73
CA PHE A 142 -17.89 -5.63 9.50
C PHE A 142 -18.42 -4.53 8.57
N ALA A 143 -19.08 -3.51 9.12
CA ALA A 143 -19.52 -2.34 8.37
C ALA A 143 -18.36 -1.62 7.69
N TRP A 144 -17.23 -1.43 8.38
CA TRP A 144 -16.02 -0.87 7.80
C TRP A 144 -15.48 -1.71 6.64
N VAL A 145 -15.37 -3.03 6.82
CA VAL A 145 -14.89 -3.94 5.76
C VAL A 145 -15.80 -3.84 4.53
N LEU A 146 -17.12 -3.91 4.69
CA LEU A 146 -18.08 -3.78 3.58
C LEU A 146 -17.93 -2.44 2.85
N SER A 147 -17.86 -1.33 3.60
CA SER A 147 -17.70 0.01 3.02
C SER A 147 -16.40 0.16 2.25
N LEU A 148 -15.28 -0.37 2.77
CA LEU A 148 -13.99 -0.33 2.11
C LEU A 148 -13.97 -1.18 0.83
N LEU A 149 -14.61 -2.35 0.83
CA LEU A 149 -14.78 -3.15 -0.39
C LEU A 149 -15.65 -2.42 -1.44
N CYS A 150 -16.69 -1.69 -1.02
CA CYS A 150 -17.49 -0.84 -1.93
C CYS A 150 -16.66 0.31 -2.52
N LEU A 151 -15.74 0.85 -1.73
CA LEU A 151 -14.77 1.85 -2.15
C LEU A 151 -13.60 1.23 -2.95
N ASP A 152 -13.70 -0.05 -3.31
CA ASP A 152 -12.77 -0.82 -4.14
C ASP A 152 -11.38 -1.03 -3.50
N PHE A 153 -11.31 -1.07 -2.17
CA PHE A 153 -10.09 -1.48 -1.48
C PHE A 153 -9.90 -3.00 -1.66
N PRO A 154 -8.67 -3.48 -1.89
CA PRO A 154 -8.35 -4.89 -1.75
C PRO A 154 -8.72 -5.41 -0.36
N LEU A 155 -9.01 -6.70 -0.23
CA LEU A 155 -9.44 -7.29 1.04
C LEU A 155 -8.45 -7.01 2.18
N GLU A 156 -7.16 -7.12 1.91
CA GLU A 156 -6.09 -6.90 2.89
C GLU A 156 -6.10 -5.47 3.42
N ASP A 157 -6.22 -4.50 2.51
CA ASP A 157 -6.33 -3.10 2.88
C ASP A 157 -7.63 -2.82 3.64
N ALA A 158 -8.73 -3.46 3.23
CA ALA A 158 -10.01 -3.32 3.92
C ALA A 158 -9.91 -3.81 5.37
N LEU A 159 -9.29 -4.97 5.60
CA LEU A 159 -9.06 -5.52 6.95
C LEU A 159 -8.13 -4.62 7.78
N VAL A 160 -7.02 -4.17 7.19
CA VAL A 160 -6.04 -3.30 7.86
C VAL A 160 -6.65 -1.96 8.28
N VAL A 161 -7.37 -1.29 7.36
CA VAL A 161 -8.00 0.01 7.64
C VAL A 161 -9.18 -0.14 8.59
N ALA A 162 -10.00 -1.19 8.44
CA ALA A 162 -11.10 -1.46 9.36
C ALA A 162 -10.58 -1.65 10.79
N ARG A 163 -9.46 -2.36 10.98
CA ARG A 163 -8.82 -2.50 12.29
C ARG A 163 -8.29 -1.19 12.84
N ALA A 164 -7.65 -0.39 12.00
CA ALA A 164 -7.18 0.93 12.40
C ALA A 164 -8.34 1.85 12.81
N ALA A 165 -9.46 1.77 12.10
CA ALA A 165 -10.67 2.54 12.39
C ALA A 165 -11.29 2.19 13.74
N MET A 166 -11.16 0.94 14.21
CA MET A 166 -11.62 0.53 15.55
C MET A 166 -10.82 1.13 16.70
N SER A 167 -9.69 1.78 16.40
CA SER A 167 -8.81 2.41 17.38
C SER A 167 -8.89 3.94 17.39
N VAL A 168 -9.79 4.52 16.60
CA VAL A 168 -10.05 5.97 16.52
C VAL A 168 -11.53 6.27 16.78
N SER A 169 -11.88 7.55 16.93
CA SER A 169 -13.29 7.95 17.00
C SER A 169 -14.02 7.62 15.69
N ARG A 170 -15.32 7.33 15.80
CA ARG A 170 -16.20 6.93 14.68
C ARG A 170 -16.28 7.92 13.52
N GLU A 171 -15.85 9.16 13.73
CA GLU A 171 -15.86 10.24 12.74
C GLU A 171 -14.45 10.51 12.17
N THR A 172 -13.49 9.61 12.42
CA THR A 172 -12.09 9.81 12.08
C THR A 172 -11.60 8.71 11.17
N TRP A 173 -11.04 9.10 10.01
CA TRP A 173 -10.29 8.18 9.19
C TRP A 173 -8.91 7.93 9.82
N PRO A 174 -8.48 6.66 10.00
CA PRO A 174 -7.20 6.35 10.61
C PRO A 174 -6.04 6.75 9.68
N THR A 175 -5.14 7.58 10.19
CA THR A 175 -3.97 8.08 9.43
C THR A 175 -2.66 7.96 10.20
N ASP A 176 -2.72 7.75 11.51
CA ASP A 176 -1.56 7.58 12.37
C ASP A 176 -1.26 6.09 12.58
N SER A 177 -0.01 5.69 12.31
CA SER A 177 0.46 4.32 12.33
C SER A 177 0.25 3.60 13.67
N ARG A 178 0.12 4.33 14.78
CA ARG A 178 -0.13 3.75 16.11
C ARG A 178 -1.48 3.04 16.20
N TYR A 179 -2.44 3.43 15.35
CA TYR A 179 -3.76 2.79 15.30
C TYR A 179 -3.78 1.57 14.39
N PHE A 180 -2.84 1.45 13.46
CA PHE A 180 -2.80 0.35 12.51
C PHE A 180 -2.31 -0.95 13.16
N PRO A 181 -2.82 -2.10 12.72
CA PRO A 181 -2.37 -3.39 13.24
C PRO A 181 -0.94 -3.71 12.79
N GLN A 182 -0.28 -4.61 13.52
CA GLN A 182 1.04 -5.13 13.16
C GLN A 182 0.92 -6.38 12.28
N LEU A 183 1.76 -6.54 11.27
CA LEU A 183 1.79 -7.76 10.45
C LEU A 183 2.70 -8.81 11.10
N GLN A 184 2.22 -10.05 11.30
CA GLN A 184 3.04 -11.09 11.95
C GLN A 184 4.04 -11.74 10.99
N HIS A 185 3.63 -11.99 9.75
CA HIS A 185 4.49 -12.53 8.68
C HIS A 185 4.98 -11.42 7.76
N SER A 186 5.37 -10.27 8.32
CA SER A 186 5.97 -9.22 7.50
C SER A 186 7.23 -9.76 6.82
N VAL A 187 7.64 -9.18 5.69
CA VAL A 187 8.95 -9.47 5.07
C VAL A 187 10.06 -9.36 6.13
N ALA A 188 9.94 -8.41 7.06
CA ALA A 188 10.82 -8.27 8.20
C ALA A 188 10.69 -9.40 9.25
N GLY A 189 9.54 -10.02 9.42
CA GLY A 189 9.31 -11.16 10.32
C GLY A 189 10.10 -12.41 9.94
N ILE A 190 10.36 -12.62 8.64
CA ILE A 190 11.28 -13.67 8.15
C ILE A 190 12.72 -13.38 8.62
N PHE A 191 13.10 -12.11 8.77
CA PHE A 191 14.41 -11.69 9.26
C PHE A 191 14.46 -11.50 10.78
N ALA A 192 13.32 -11.42 11.47
CA ALA A 192 13.22 -11.14 12.90
C ALA A 192 13.46 -12.36 13.81
N ASP A 193 13.44 -13.58 13.25
CA ASP A 193 13.94 -14.77 13.97
C ASP A 193 15.44 -14.69 14.25
N ASP A 194 16.16 -13.81 13.54
CA ASP A 194 17.55 -13.48 13.79
C ASP A 194 17.64 -12.24 14.69
N LYS A 195 17.49 -12.44 16.00
CA LYS A 195 17.47 -11.41 17.08
C LYS A 195 18.72 -10.49 17.16
N GLN A 196 19.60 -10.47 16.16
CA GLN A 196 20.87 -9.74 16.18
C GLN A 196 21.21 -8.89 14.94
N ASN A 197 20.43 -8.90 13.86
CA ASN A 197 20.76 -8.11 12.67
C ASN A 197 19.68 -7.06 12.34
N HIS A 198 19.82 -5.86 12.91
CA HIS A 198 19.11 -4.70 12.40
C HIS A 198 19.64 -4.36 11.00
N ILE A 199 18.86 -4.67 9.97
CA ILE A 199 19.15 -4.31 8.57
C ILE A 199 18.91 -2.81 8.41
N TYR A 200 19.90 -2.08 7.91
CA TYR A 200 19.81 -0.65 7.64
C TYR A 200 20.16 -0.35 6.19
N PHE A 201 19.28 0.39 5.51
CA PHE A 201 19.53 0.90 4.16
C PHE A 201 19.95 2.37 4.22
N PRO A 202 20.89 2.83 3.36
CA PRO A 202 21.26 4.23 3.28
C PRO A 202 20.04 5.14 3.06
N LYS A 203 20.04 6.32 3.67
CA LYS A 203 19.00 7.32 3.45
C LYS A 203 19.34 8.22 2.27
N ILE A 204 18.29 8.66 1.57
CA ILE A 204 18.40 9.65 0.49
C ILE A 204 17.64 10.92 0.87
N ASP A 205 17.93 12.02 0.17
CA ASP A 205 17.23 13.29 0.34
C ASP A 205 15.72 13.14 0.02
N LYS A 206 14.87 13.82 0.79
CA LYS A 206 13.43 13.92 0.54
C LYS A 206 13.12 14.65 -0.78
N ASN A 207 14.03 15.44 -1.33
CA ASN A 207 13.82 16.10 -2.61
C ASN A 207 14.23 15.21 -3.80
N ILE A 208 13.49 14.12 -4.04
CA ILE A 208 13.72 13.21 -5.17
C ILE A 208 13.43 13.90 -6.51
N GLY A 209 12.37 14.73 -6.56
CA GLY A 209 12.00 15.48 -7.76
C GLY A 209 11.47 14.60 -8.89
N LEU A 210 11.92 14.85 -10.12
CA LEU A 210 11.50 14.07 -11.29
C LEU A 210 12.25 12.74 -11.32
N TYR A 211 11.51 11.63 -11.45
CA TYR A 211 12.04 10.28 -11.44
C TYR A 211 11.60 9.50 -12.70
N PRO A 212 12.31 9.62 -13.84
CA PRO A 212 12.01 8.80 -15.00
C PRO A 212 12.39 7.33 -14.81
N VAL A 213 11.55 6.43 -15.30
CA VAL A 213 11.82 4.99 -15.39
C VAL A 213 11.97 4.64 -16.87
N VAL A 214 13.15 4.12 -17.25
CA VAL A 214 13.54 3.88 -18.65
C VAL A 214 14.14 2.49 -18.82
N ASP A 215 14.14 1.97 -20.04
CA ASP A 215 14.49 0.57 -20.35
C ASP A 215 15.87 0.39 -20.99
N SER A 216 16.64 1.47 -21.15
CA SER A 216 17.95 1.41 -21.80
C SER A 216 18.94 2.44 -21.25
N VAL A 217 20.23 2.14 -21.35
CA VAL A 217 21.30 3.06 -20.91
C VAL A 217 21.41 4.31 -21.78
N GLU A 218 21.02 4.24 -23.06
CA GLU A 218 20.96 5.41 -23.94
C GLU A 218 19.95 6.45 -23.44
N TRP A 219 18.83 5.97 -22.88
CA TRP A 219 17.88 6.86 -22.21
C TRP A 219 18.46 7.46 -20.93
N VAL A 220 19.20 6.67 -20.14
CA VAL A 220 19.88 7.17 -18.94
C VAL A 220 20.82 8.33 -19.32
N ASP A 221 21.74 8.11 -20.27
CA ASP A 221 22.67 9.15 -20.75
C ASP A 221 21.92 10.40 -21.25
N ARG A 222 20.88 10.21 -22.06
CA ARG A 222 20.08 11.32 -22.60
C ARG A 222 19.43 12.16 -21.49
N LEU A 223 18.83 11.52 -20.50
CA LEU A 223 18.14 12.22 -19.41
C LEU A 223 19.10 12.93 -18.45
N LEU A 224 20.28 12.34 -18.20
CA LEU A 224 21.33 12.97 -17.42
C LEU A 224 21.85 14.25 -18.09
N LYS A 225 22.02 14.24 -19.42
CA LYS A 225 22.36 15.44 -20.22
C LYS A 225 21.29 16.54 -20.13
N PHE A 226 20.03 16.16 -19.89
CA PHE A 226 18.92 17.09 -19.67
C PHE A 226 18.81 17.57 -18.22
N GLY A 227 19.71 17.14 -17.34
CA GLY A 227 19.81 17.59 -15.95
C GLY A 227 18.98 16.78 -14.95
N VAL A 228 18.37 15.66 -15.36
CA VAL A 228 17.67 14.75 -14.43
C VAL A 228 18.69 14.14 -13.46
N LYS A 229 18.35 14.07 -12.17
CA LYS A 229 19.24 13.57 -11.11
C LYS A 229 18.82 12.25 -10.45
N THR A 230 17.60 11.79 -10.69
CA THR A 230 17.12 10.49 -10.20
C THR A 230 16.50 9.72 -11.36
N ILE A 231 17.03 8.53 -11.67
CA ILE A 231 16.59 7.71 -12.80
C ILE A 231 16.55 6.24 -12.39
N GLN A 232 15.61 5.47 -12.93
CA GLN A 232 15.61 4.01 -12.80
C GLN A 232 15.81 3.38 -14.16
N LEU A 233 16.80 2.50 -14.24
CA LEU A 233 16.96 1.58 -15.36
C LEU A 233 16.17 0.30 -15.08
N ARG A 234 15.20 0.01 -15.95
CA ARG A 234 14.28 -1.12 -15.87
C ARG A 234 14.33 -1.96 -17.14
N ILE A 235 15.28 -2.89 -17.18
CA ILE A 235 15.40 -3.89 -18.24
C ILE A 235 14.61 -5.14 -17.80
N LYS A 236 13.49 -5.41 -18.47
CA LYS A 236 12.59 -6.53 -18.13
C LYS A 236 13.15 -7.91 -18.51
N ASP A 237 13.91 -7.98 -19.59
CA ASP A 237 14.47 -9.24 -20.09
C ASP A 237 15.78 -9.57 -19.37
N SER A 238 15.72 -10.48 -18.40
CA SER A 238 16.89 -10.93 -17.64
C SER A 238 17.83 -11.82 -18.46
N THR A 239 17.41 -12.30 -19.63
CA THR A 239 18.21 -13.20 -20.48
C THR A 239 19.04 -12.45 -21.52
N ARG A 240 18.93 -11.12 -21.55
CA ARG A 240 19.68 -10.27 -22.48
C ARG A 240 21.18 -10.40 -22.24
N SER A 241 21.93 -10.73 -23.28
CA SER A 241 23.37 -11.01 -23.18
C SER A 241 24.22 -9.82 -22.74
N ASP A 242 23.71 -8.60 -22.87
CA ASP A 242 24.39 -7.34 -22.53
C ASP A 242 23.74 -6.62 -21.34
N LEU A 243 22.88 -7.30 -20.56
CA LEU A 243 22.27 -6.76 -19.35
C LEU A 243 23.32 -6.21 -18.37
N GLU A 244 24.35 -7.02 -18.08
CA GLU A 244 25.41 -6.64 -17.16
C GLU A 244 26.19 -5.42 -17.68
N SER A 245 26.52 -5.39 -18.97
CA SER A 245 27.19 -4.25 -19.61
C SER A 245 26.35 -2.97 -19.53
N GLN A 246 25.02 -3.05 -19.70
CA GLN A 246 24.14 -1.90 -19.54
C GLN A 246 24.11 -1.38 -18.10
N ILE A 247 24.09 -2.28 -17.11
CA ILE A 247 24.12 -1.90 -15.70
C ILE A 247 25.44 -1.18 -15.38
N ILE A 248 26.57 -1.72 -15.81
CA ILE A 248 27.89 -1.10 -15.61
C ILE A 248 27.91 0.31 -16.22
N ALA A 249 27.48 0.46 -17.47
CA ALA A 249 27.44 1.77 -18.13
C ALA A 249 26.49 2.76 -17.42
N ALA A 250 25.35 2.30 -16.90
CA ALA A 250 24.43 3.14 -16.14
C ALA A 250 25.04 3.61 -14.81
N ILE A 251 25.85 2.78 -14.14
CA ILE A 251 26.60 3.15 -12.93
C ILE A 251 27.63 4.23 -13.26
N GLU A 252 28.45 4.02 -14.31
CA GLU A 252 29.46 4.98 -14.75
C GLU A 252 28.85 6.35 -15.07
N LEU A 253 27.70 6.35 -15.77
CA LEU A 253 26.93 7.56 -16.06
C LEU A 253 26.40 8.22 -14.78
N GLY A 254 25.82 7.45 -13.86
CA GLY A 254 25.36 7.96 -12.57
C GLY A 254 26.47 8.68 -11.80
N GLN A 255 27.66 8.08 -11.75
CA GLN A 255 28.84 8.68 -11.11
C GLN A 255 29.30 9.96 -11.82
N ALA A 256 29.42 9.91 -13.16
CA ALA A 256 29.89 11.04 -13.98
C ALA A 256 28.99 12.27 -13.85
N TYR A 257 27.67 12.08 -13.73
CA TYR A 257 26.69 13.16 -13.61
C TYR A 257 26.27 13.45 -12.16
N GLN A 258 26.85 12.76 -11.16
CA GLN A 258 26.45 12.86 -9.75
C GLN A 258 24.94 12.66 -9.57
N ALA A 259 24.43 11.58 -10.16
CA ALA A 259 23.02 11.24 -10.19
C ALA A 259 22.74 9.91 -9.50
N GLN A 260 21.53 9.79 -8.96
CA GLN A 260 20.98 8.61 -8.31
C GLN A 260 20.39 7.69 -9.38
N VAL A 261 21.15 6.67 -9.78
CA VAL A 261 20.69 5.66 -10.73
C VAL A 261 20.30 4.39 -9.98
N PHE A 262 19.01 4.06 -10.03
CA PHE A 262 18.46 2.85 -9.43
C PHE A 262 18.33 1.73 -10.47
N ILE A 263 18.73 0.52 -10.11
CA ILE A 263 18.57 -0.67 -10.96
C ILE A 263 17.36 -1.47 -10.50
N ASN A 264 16.42 -1.75 -11.40
CA ASN A 264 15.22 -2.54 -11.09
C ASN A 264 15.54 -4.05 -11.04
N ASP A 265 15.09 -4.74 -9.99
CA ASP A 265 15.08 -6.20 -9.74
C ASP A 265 16.45 -6.92 -9.69
N HIS A 266 17.47 -6.48 -10.43
CA HIS A 266 18.78 -7.16 -10.61
C HIS A 266 19.74 -6.98 -9.42
N TRP A 267 19.29 -7.31 -8.21
CA TRP A 267 19.99 -7.04 -6.96
C TRP A 267 21.36 -7.73 -6.84
N GLN A 268 21.55 -8.92 -7.42
CA GLN A 268 22.85 -9.60 -7.42
C GLN A 268 23.90 -8.83 -8.25
N LEU A 269 23.51 -8.33 -9.44
CA LEU A 269 24.38 -7.51 -10.27
C LEU A 269 24.64 -6.15 -9.61
N ALA A 270 23.63 -5.61 -8.93
CA ALA A 270 23.77 -4.39 -8.14
C ALA A 270 24.81 -4.51 -7.03
N ILE A 271 24.83 -5.62 -6.29
CA ILE A 271 25.88 -5.93 -5.29
C ILE A 271 27.24 -6.09 -5.98
N LYS A 272 27.31 -6.89 -7.05
CA LYS A 272 28.55 -7.17 -7.77
C LYS A 272 29.27 -5.90 -8.24
N HIS A 273 28.52 -4.89 -8.67
CA HIS A 273 29.06 -3.67 -9.30
C HIS A 273 28.96 -2.41 -8.44
N GLY A 274 28.40 -2.50 -7.22
CA GLY A 274 28.28 -1.36 -6.31
C GLY A 274 27.40 -0.24 -6.85
N VAL A 275 26.15 -0.56 -7.21
CA VAL A 275 25.18 0.46 -7.67
C VAL A 275 24.84 1.45 -6.55
N PHE A 276 24.36 2.64 -6.93
CA PHE A 276 23.80 3.60 -5.98
C PHE A 276 22.59 3.03 -5.23
N GLY A 277 21.68 2.40 -5.97
CA GLY A 277 20.47 1.82 -5.40
C GLY A 277 19.80 0.78 -6.27
N ILE A 278 18.94 0.00 -5.65
CA ILE A 278 18.03 -0.93 -6.31
C ILE A 278 16.58 -0.57 -6.05
N HIS A 279 15.69 -1.03 -6.93
CA HIS A 279 14.25 -0.96 -6.73
C HIS A 279 13.64 -2.35 -6.87
N LEU A 280 12.82 -2.75 -5.90
CA LEU A 280 12.17 -4.06 -5.83
C LEU A 280 10.65 -3.94 -5.74
N GLY A 281 9.93 -4.86 -6.39
CA GLY A 281 8.52 -5.10 -6.13
C GLY A 281 8.29 -6.02 -4.92
N GLN A 282 7.02 -6.17 -4.50
CA GLN A 282 6.67 -7.04 -3.36
C GLN A 282 7.05 -8.51 -3.61
N GLU A 283 6.87 -9.01 -4.82
CA GLU A 283 7.24 -10.38 -5.19
C GLU A 283 8.77 -10.58 -5.13
N ASP A 284 9.55 -9.58 -5.56
CA ASP A 284 11.02 -9.64 -5.56
C ASP A 284 11.58 -9.65 -4.14
N LEU A 285 10.92 -8.99 -3.17
CA LEU A 285 11.33 -9.00 -1.76
C LEU A 285 11.39 -10.40 -1.16
N THR A 286 10.56 -11.33 -1.63
CA THR A 286 10.56 -12.72 -1.13
C THR A 286 11.81 -13.51 -1.52
N ASN A 287 12.49 -13.10 -2.60
CA ASN A 287 13.65 -13.79 -3.15
C ASN A 287 14.96 -13.03 -2.97
N ALA A 288 14.91 -11.76 -2.56
CA ALA A 288 16.06 -10.91 -2.39
C ALA A 288 16.74 -11.12 -1.03
N ASP A 289 18.07 -11.21 -1.02
CA ASP A 289 18.85 -11.19 0.22
C ASP A 289 19.02 -9.75 0.71
N LEU A 290 18.02 -9.27 1.46
CA LEU A 290 17.99 -7.91 1.99
C LEU A 290 19.17 -7.59 2.93
N ALA A 291 19.67 -8.59 3.66
CA ALA A 291 20.83 -8.43 4.52
C ALA A 291 22.10 -8.18 3.69
N GLN A 292 22.29 -8.94 2.61
CA GLN A 292 23.42 -8.74 1.69
C GLN A 292 23.34 -7.39 0.97
N ILE A 293 22.14 -6.96 0.56
CA ILE A 293 21.93 -5.65 -0.06
C ILE A 293 22.30 -4.52 0.91
N ALA A 294 21.84 -4.62 2.17
CA ALA A 294 22.15 -3.62 3.20
C ALA A 294 23.64 -3.61 3.54
N GLN A 295 24.28 -4.78 3.67
CA GLN A 295 25.71 -4.89 3.94
C GLN A 295 26.56 -4.29 2.81
N ALA A 296 26.08 -4.36 1.57
CA ALA A 296 26.72 -3.72 0.42
C ALA A 296 26.55 -2.18 0.41
N GLY A 297 25.78 -1.60 1.34
CA GLY A 297 25.56 -0.16 1.43
C GLY A 297 24.72 0.39 0.27
N ILE A 298 23.83 -0.43 -0.30
CA ILE A 298 23.01 -0.09 -1.47
C ILE A 298 21.67 0.50 -1.01
N CYS A 299 21.25 1.61 -1.63
CA CYS A 299 19.92 2.19 -1.37
C CYS A 299 18.80 1.24 -1.83
N LEU A 300 17.71 1.14 -1.07
CA LEU A 300 16.56 0.29 -1.39
C LEU A 300 15.29 1.12 -1.62
N GLY A 301 14.78 1.08 -2.83
CA GLY A 301 13.42 1.52 -3.18
C GLY A 301 12.45 0.34 -3.21
N ILE A 302 11.24 0.53 -2.69
CA ILE A 302 10.22 -0.54 -2.69
C ILE A 302 8.91 -0.03 -3.27
N SER A 303 8.33 -0.76 -4.23
CA SER A 303 6.98 -0.52 -4.73
C SER A 303 5.91 -1.00 -3.75
N THR A 304 4.90 -0.16 -3.52
CA THR A 304 3.72 -0.45 -2.69
C THR A 304 2.42 -0.06 -3.38
N HIS A 305 1.38 -0.85 -3.15
CA HIS A 305 0.09 -0.75 -3.84
C HIS A 305 -1.10 -0.55 -2.89
N GLY A 306 -0.87 -0.47 -1.58
CA GLY A 306 -1.92 -0.44 -0.57
C GLY A 306 -1.40 -0.30 0.85
N TYR A 307 -2.32 -0.16 1.80
CA TYR A 307 -2.03 -0.10 3.24
C TYR A 307 -1.27 -1.33 3.72
N TYR A 308 -1.70 -2.53 3.31
CA TYR A 308 -1.07 -3.78 3.74
C TYR A 308 0.41 -3.82 3.34
N GLU A 309 0.72 -3.48 2.09
CA GLU A 309 2.09 -3.49 1.58
C GLU A 309 2.96 -2.40 2.23
N ILE A 310 2.40 -1.22 2.51
CA ILE A 310 3.11 -0.15 3.24
C ILE A 310 3.51 -0.63 4.64
N LEU A 311 2.58 -1.25 5.38
CA LEU A 311 2.87 -1.76 6.71
C LEU A 311 3.82 -2.97 6.68
N ASN A 312 3.74 -3.81 5.64
CA ASN A 312 4.62 -4.98 5.43
C ASN A 312 6.11 -4.59 5.34
N ILE A 313 6.39 -3.44 4.75
CA ILE A 313 7.76 -2.98 4.47
C ILE A 313 8.20 -1.84 5.39
N ALA A 314 7.34 -1.36 6.29
CA ALA A 314 7.61 -0.24 7.19
C ALA A 314 8.84 -0.48 8.08
N SER A 315 8.95 -1.68 8.66
CA SER A 315 10.05 -2.06 9.54
C SER A 315 11.40 -2.24 8.82
N LEU A 316 11.40 -2.42 7.50
CA LEU A 316 12.62 -2.44 6.69
C LEU A 316 13.26 -1.05 6.58
N ASN A 317 12.49 0.01 6.86
CA ASN A 317 12.93 1.41 6.79
C ASN A 317 13.68 1.75 5.48
N PRO A 318 13.08 1.47 4.29
CA PRO A 318 13.77 1.59 3.00
C PRO A 318 14.26 3.02 2.73
N SER A 319 15.12 3.16 1.72
CA SER A 319 15.61 4.46 1.27
C SER A 319 14.49 5.32 0.70
N TYR A 320 13.50 4.74 0.03
CA TYR A 320 12.23 5.39 -0.34
C TYR A 320 11.12 4.36 -0.62
N ILE A 321 9.88 4.84 -0.63
CA ILE A 321 8.69 4.03 -0.97
C ILE A 321 8.06 4.57 -2.25
N ALA A 322 7.83 3.71 -3.24
CA ALA A 322 7.03 4.05 -4.41
C ALA A 322 5.55 3.70 -4.18
N LEU A 323 4.67 4.65 -4.47
CA LEU A 323 3.21 4.55 -4.33
C LEU A 323 2.60 4.51 -5.72
N GLY A 324 2.00 3.38 -6.10
CA GLY A 324 1.38 3.25 -7.41
C GLY A 324 0.51 2.02 -7.58
N HIS A 325 -0.25 1.92 -8.66
CA HIS A 325 -0.39 2.91 -9.72
C HIS A 325 -1.47 3.94 -9.37
N ILE A 326 -1.18 5.23 -9.52
CA ILE A 326 -2.12 6.31 -9.13
C ILE A 326 -3.26 6.46 -10.14
N PHE A 327 -2.94 6.41 -11.43
CA PHE A 327 -3.88 6.52 -12.54
C PHE A 327 -3.77 5.32 -13.50
N PRO A 328 -4.75 5.09 -14.40
CA PRO A 328 -4.67 4.03 -15.41
C PRO A 328 -3.35 4.05 -16.18
N THR A 329 -2.74 2.87 -16.34
CA THR A 329 -1.46 2.72 -17.02
C THR A 329 -1.41 1.45 -17.85
N THR A 330 -0.67 1.48 -18.95
CA THR A 330 -0.42 0.32 -19.82
C THR A 330 1.01 -0.21 -19.72
N THR A 331 1.86 0.42 -18.88
CA THR A 331 3.29 0.08 -18.76
C THR A 331 3.55 -1.26 -18.04
N LYS A 332 2.66 -1.63 -17.12
CA LYS A 332 2.64 -2.89 -16.36
C LYS A 332 1.19 -3.33 -16.26
N ILE A 333 0.93 -4.63 -16.37
CA ILE A 333 -0.38 -5.21 -16.08
C ILE A 333 -0.56 -5.13 -14.57
N MET A 334 -1.61 -4.43 -14.12
CA MET A 334 -1.88 -4.24 -12.71
C MET A 334 -3.05 -5.11 -12.28
N PRO A 335 -2.95 -5.84 -11.15
CA PRO A 335 -4.03 -6.69 -10.66
C PRO A 335 -5.14 -5.88 -9.97
N SER A 336 -4.86 -4.63 -9.58
CA SER A 336 -5.78 -3.71 -8.90
C SER A 336 -6.25 -2.58 -9.81
N LYS A 337 -7.31 -1.88 -9.41
CA LYS A 337 -7.68 -0.59 -10.00
C LYS A 337 -6.70 0.51 -9.56
N PRO A 338 -6.63 1.64 -10.28
CA PRO A 338 -5.82 2.78 -9.87
C PRO A 338 -6.24 3.30 -8.49
N GLN A 339 -5.25 3.70 -7.69
CA GLN A 339 -5.46 4.14 -6.31
C GLN A 339 -6.13 5.51 -6.20
N GLY A 340 -5.86 6.39 -7.17
CA GLY A 340 -6.32 7.78 -7.15
C GLY A 340 -5.64 8.67 -6.10
N LEU A 341 -5.97 9.96 -6.17
CA LEU A 341 -5.36 11.00 -5.33
C LEU A 341 -5.77 10.91 -3.86
N VAL A 342 -6.99 10.45 -3.58
CA VAL A 342 -7.51 10.33 -2.21
C VAL A 342 -6.68 9.32 -1.42
N ARG A 343 -6.50 8.11 -1.96
CA ARG A 343 -5.67 7.09 -1.33
C ARG A 343 -4.21 7.51 -1.24
N LEU A 344 -3.67 8.13 -2.30
CA LEU A 344 -2.30 8.66 -2.26
C LEU A 344 -2.09 9.61 -1.07
N LYS A 345 -3.01 10.55 -0.84
CA LYS A 345 -2.93 11.47 0.31
C LYS A 345 -3.00 10.74 1.66
N LEU A 346 -3.85 9.73 1.78
CA LEU A 346 -3.98 8.94 3.02
C LEU A 346 -2.74 8.06 3.28
N TYR A 347 -2.18 7.44 2.24
CA TYR A 347 -0.92 6.68 2.33
C TYR A 347 0.23 7.56 2.77
N GLN A 348 0.28 8.79 2.24
CA GLN A 348 1.27 9.78 2.63
C GLN A 348 1.17 10.13 4.11
N GLN A 349 -0.03 10.37 4.63
CA GLN A 349 -0.23 10.63 6.05
C GLN A 349 0.22 9.44 6.92
N LEU A 350 -0.10 8.20 6.50
CA LEU A 350 0.39 6.99 7.18
C LEU A 350 1.92 6.92 7.20
N ILE A 351 2.57 7.07 6.04
CA ILE A 351 4.04 6.97 5.94
C ILE A 351 4.74 8.06 6.75
N GLU A 352 4.17 9.27 6.79
CA GLU A 352 4.70 10.34 7.63
C GLU A 352 4.61 10.00 9.12
N SER A 353 3.56 9.31 9.56
CA SER A 353 3.42 8.88 10.97
C SER A 353 4.34 7.71 11.36
N LEU A 354 4.67 6.80 10.41
CA LEU A 354 5.60 5.68 10.64
C LEU A 354 6.99 6.16 11.08
N SER A 355 7.38 7.34 10.61
CA SER A 355 8.71 7.89 10.85
C SER A 355 8.90 8.38 12.29
N CYS A 356 7.87 8.42 13.14
CA CYS A 356 7.96 8.96 14.51
C CYS A 356 8.28 7.92 15.61
N ALA A 357 8.44 6.64 15.27
CA ALA A 357 8.54 5.54 16.25
C ALA A 357 9.96 4.99 16.51
N ALA A 358 11.02 5.71 16.14
CA ALA A 358 12.40 5.29 16.43
C ALA A 358 12.84 5.74 17.84
N ASN A 359 12.95 4.76 18.75
CA ASN A 359 13.53 4.93 20.07
C ASN A 359 15.01 5.35 20.01
N SER A 360 15.45 6.02 21.08
CA SER A 360 16.83 6.39 21.47
C SER A 360 17.40 7.72 20.97
N ASP A 361 17.45 8.67 21.92
CA ASP A 361 18.32 9.80 22.24
C ASP A 361 19.11 10.60 21.18
N GLU A 362 19.25 10.16 19.93
CA GLU A 362 20.01 10.93 18.94
C GLU A 362 19.69 10.56 17.48
N VAL A 363 18.43 10.66 17.04
CA VAL A 363 18.13 10.62 15.60
C VAL A 363 17.01 11.58 15.26
N VAL A 364 17.32 12.61 14.47
CA VAL A 364 16.32 13.36 13.71
C VAL A 364 15.55 12.33 12.88
N SER A 365 14.31 12.03 13.27
CA SER A 365 13.45 11.07 12.56
C SER A 365 13.20 11.55 11.13
N ALA A 366 14.10 11.19 10.22
CA ALA A 366 14.03 11.57 8.84
C ALA A 366 12.87 10.82 8.19
N LYS A 367 11.86 11.57 7.72
CA LYS A 367 10.70 11.02 7.00
C LYS A 367 11.17 10.18 5.81
N ILE A 368 10.63 8.97 5.65
CA ILE A 368 10.93 8.14 4.48
C ILE A 368 10.42 8.85 3.21
N PRO A 369 11.29 9.15 2.24
CA PRO A 369 10.87 9.75 0.97
C PRO A 369 9.88 8.86 0.21
N THR A 370 8.96 9.48 -0.51
CA THR A 370 7.94 8.76 -1.29
C THR A 370 7.86 9.22 -2.74
N VAL A 371 7.62 8.29 -3.66
CA VAL A 371 7.52 8.59 -5.10
C VAL A 371 6.18 8.08 -5.61
N ALA A 372 5.35 8.96 -6.18
CA ALA A 372 4.14 8.51 -6.85
C ALA A 372 4.44 8.04 -8.27
N ILE A 373 3.83 6.93 -8.70
CA ILE A 373 4.01 6.36 -10.04
C ILE A 373 2.68 5.84 -10.60
N GLY A 374 2.56 5.80 -11.94
CA GLY A 374 1.48 5.14 -12.65
C GLY A 374 0.50 6.13 -13.28
N GLY A 375 0.54 6.23 -14.61
CA GLY A 375 -0.32 7.13 -15.39
C GLY A 375 -0.07 8.63 -15.17
N ILE A 376 1.04 9.00 -14.53
CA ILE A 376 1.40 10.41 -14.28
C ILE A 376 1.91 11.05 -15.58
N ASN A 377 1.38 12.23 -15.89
CA ASN A 377 1.73 13.08 -17.03
C ASN A 377 1.59 14.57 -16.65
N LEU A 378 1.82 15.50 -17.58
CA LEU A 378 1.74 16.94 -17.28
C LEU A 378 0.34 17.44 -16.92
N GLU A 379 -0.72 16.73 -17.28
CA GLU A 379 -2.11 17.11 -16.98
C GLU A 379 -2.46 16.85 -15.51
N ASN A 380 -1.88 15.81 -14.90
CA ASN A 380 -2.19 15.40 -13.52
C ASN A 380 -1.03 15.56 -12.53
N ALA A 381 0.19 15.85 -13.01
CA ALA A 381 1.39 15.96 -12.18
C ALA A 381 1.26 16.94 -11.01
N LEU A 382 0.61 18.10 -11.23
CA LEU A 382 0.41 19.09 -10.18
C LEU A 382 -0.46 18.55 -9.03
N GLN A 383 -1.53 17.82 -9.36
CA GLN A 383 -2.43 17.25 -8.36
C GLN A 383 -1.74 16.16 -7.53
N VAL A 384 -0.88 15.35 -8.17
CA VAL A 384 -0.06 14.35 -7.48
C VAL A 384 0.98 15.01 -6.58
N TRP A 385 1.64 16.06 -7.07
CA TRP A 385 2.63 16.81 -6.29
C TRP A 385 2.01 17.46 -5.04
N GLN A 386 0.75 17.91 -5.13
CA GLN A 386 -0.05 18.43 -4.02
C GLN A 386 -0.43 17.37 -2.96
N CYS A 387 -0.15 16.08 -3.20
CA CYS A 387 -0.22 15.03 -2.18
C CYS A 387 1.08 14.89 -1.37
N ASP A 388 1.98 15.88 -1.44
CA ASP A 388 3.22 15.97 -0.66
C ASP A 388 4.25 14.85 -0.89
N VAL A 389 4.18 14.20 -2.05
CA VAL A 389 5.17 13.18 -2.45
C VAL A 389 6.56 13.80 -2.63
N SER A 390 7.59 13.01 -2.39
CA SER A 390 9.00 13.42 -2.53
C SER A 390 9.47 13.43 -3.98
N GLY A 391 8.82 12.65 -4.85
CA GLY A 391 9.09 12.62 -6.28
C GLY A 391 7.91 12.20 -7.15
N LEU A 392 7.99 12.54 -8.43
CA LEU A 392 7.05 12.15 -9.48
C LEU A 392 7.73 11.17 -10.44
N ALA A 393 7.34 9.91 -10.40
CA ALA A 393 7.85 8.91 -11.32
C ALA A 393 7.02 8.77 -12.59
N VAL A 394 7.72 8.77 -13.72
CA VAL A 394 7.11 8.78 -15.06
C VAL A 394 7.85 7.84 -16.00
N VAL A 395 7.11 7.24 -16.94
CA VAL A 395 7.67 6.41 -18.01
C VAL A 395 7.35 7.10 -19.34
N ARG A 396 6.13 6.87 -19.84
CA ARG A 396 5.68 7.29 -21.17
C ARG A 396 5.64 8.80 -21.35
N ALA A 397 5.33 9.55 -20.29
CA ALA A 397 5.31 11.02 -20.36
C ALA A 397 6.65 11.58 -20.87
N VAL A 398 7.76 10.89 -20.60
CA VAL A 398 9.10 11.27 -21.07
C VAL A 398 9.51 10.45 -22.30
N THR A 399 9.37 9.13 -22.28
CA THR A 399 9.89 8.26 -23.34
C THR A 399 9.14 8.35 -24.66
N GLU A 400 7.86 8.74 -24.63
CA GLU A 400 7.01 8.90 -25.83
C GLU A 400 6.84 10.38 -26.23
N ALA A 401 7.51 11.31 -25.52
CA ALA A 401 7.43 12.73 -25.82
C ALA A 401 8.19 13.09 -27.11
N LYS A 402 7.59 13.96 -27.94
CA LYS A 402 8.27 14.55 -29.11
C LYS A 402 9.51 15.35 -28.73
N SER A 403 9.45 16.03 -27.58
CA SER A 403 10.59 16.77 -27.01
C SER A 403 10.71 16.45 -25.52
N PRO A 404 11.50 15.43 -25.14
CA PRO A 404 11.66 15.05 -23.74
C PRO A 404 12.21 16.18 -22.86
N GLN A 405 13.13 17.01 -23.37
CA GLN A 405 13.65 18.18 -22.62
C GLN A 405 12.51 19.13 -22.20
N LEU A 406 11.59 19.50 -23.12
CA LEU A 406 10.49 20.41 -22.79
C LEU A 406 9.54 19.81 -21.74
N VAL A 407 9.35 18.48 -21.78
CA VAL A 407 8.54 17.79 -20.77
C VAL A 407 9.25 17.82 -19.41
N ILE A 408 10.55 17.50 -19.37
CA ILE A 408 11.38 17.57 -18.15
C ILE A 408 11.33 18.97 -17.55
N ASP A 409 11.52 20.02 -18.36
CA ASP A 409 11.45 21.41 -17.90
C ASP A 409 10.07 21.74 -17.30
N SER A 410 9.00 21.19 -17.87
CA SER A 410 7.64 21.39 -17.38
C SER A 410 7.39 20.69 -16.05
N PHE A 411 7.87 19.45 -15.88
CA PHE A 411 7.86 18.78 -14.57
C PHE A 411 8.69 19.52 -13.53
N ASN A 412 9.88 19.99 -13.89
CA ASN A 412 10.74 20.75 -12.99
C ASN A 412 10.07 22.05 -12.51
N ARG A 413 9.34 22.76 -13.39
CA ARG A 413 8.53 23.92 -12.98
C ARG A 413 7.45 23.54 -11.97
N ILE A 414 6.74 22.43 -12.17
CA ILE A 414 5.73 21.94 -11.22
C ILE A 414 6.37 21.65 -9.85
N ILE A 415 7.52 20.96 -9.85
CA ILE A 415 8.24 20.56 -8.63
C ILE A 415 8.78 21.77 -7.87
N GLN A 416 9.37 22.75 -8.58
CA GLN A 416 9.91 23.99 -8.00
C GLN A 416 8.82 24.88 -7.38
N ASN A 417 7.59 24.85 -7.93
CA ASN A 417 6.47 25.65 -7.46
C ASN A 417 5.76 25.06 -6.23
N ARG A 418 6.47 24.31 -5.37
CA ARG A 418 5.90 23.87 -4.09
C ARG A 418 5.62 25.12 -3.25
N LEU A 419 4.36 25.55 -3.23
CA LEU A 419 3.90 26.60 -2.33
C LEU A 419 4.30 26.16 -0.90
N PRO A 420 4.93 27.03 -0.09
CA PRO A 420 5.22 26.68 1.29
C PRO A 420 3.93 26.25 1.98
N SER A 421 3.95 25.06 2.60
CA SER A 421 2.87 24.58 3.45
C SER A 421 2.68 25.61 4.57
N SER A 422 1.60 26.38 4.51
CA SER A 422 1.12 27.32 5.54
C SER A 422 2.19 27.77 6.53
N ALA A 423 2.88 28.86 6.17
CA ALA A 423 3.61 29.64 7.15
C ALA A 423 2.68 29.95 8.33
N GLU A 424 3.23 29.77 9.53
CA GLU A 424 2.77 30.31 10.80
C GLU A 424 2.03 31.63 10.57
N GLU A 425 0.75 31.68 10.95
CA GLU A 425 0.07 32.95 11.20
C GLU A 425 0.79 33.64 12.36
N VAL A 426 1.84 34.40 12.02
CA VAL A 426 2.32 35.50 12.84
C VAL A 426 1.23 36.57 12.75
N CYS A 427 0.21 36.44 13.61
CA CYS A 427 -0.64 37.56 13.97
C CYS A 427 0.13 38.50 14.90
N ASP A 428 1.11 39.21 14.34
CA ASP A 428 1.54 40.50 14.85
C ASP A 428 0.64 41.56 14.20
N TYR A 429 -0.41 41.97 14.92
CA TYR A 429 -0.90 43.35 14.85
C TYR A 429 -1.24 43.83 16.24
N ALA A 430 -0.30 44.58 16.81
CA ALA A 430 -0.57 45.64 17.75
C ALA A 430 -1.50 46.67 17.10
N PHE A 431 -2.65 46.93 17.71
CA PHE A 431 -3.07 48.23 18.31
C PHE A 431 -4.48 48.11 18.89
#